data_AF-A0A4Y9Q5N3-F1
#
_entry.id   AF-A0A4Y9Q5N3-F1
#
_cell.length_a   1.000
_cell.length_b   1.000
_cell.length_c   1.000
_cell.angle_alpha   90.00
_cell.angle_beta   90.00
_cell.angle_gamma   90.00
#
_symmetry.space_group_name_H-M   'P 1'
#
loop_
_entity.id
_entity.type
_entity.pdbx_description
1 polymer ?
#
loop_
_entity_poly.entity_id
_entity_poly.type
_entity_poly.pdbx_seq_one_letter_code
_entity_poly.pdbx_strand_id
1 'polypeptide(L)' 'MSSSCAHCNAVEQRGRYCVGCGKLMPPSQLPARRIRLAPRPLENDDTQPVLRFRVRPRPPVPSEQTPATV' A
#
# COMPACT_ATOMS: atom_id res chain seq x y z
N MET A 1 28.81 5.99 -4.36
CA MET A 1 29.18 4.64 -3.87
C MET A 1 28.18 3.65 -4.43
N SER A 2 28.58 2.89 -5.45
CA SER A 2 27.85 1.69 -5.90
C SER A 2 28.11 0.55 -4.91
N SER A 3 27.09 -0.25 -4.58
CA SER A 3 27.25 -1.40 -3.69
C SER A 3 27.31 -2.69 -4.51
N SER A 4 28.23 -3.59 -4.16
CA SER A 4 28.41 -4.90 -4.78
C SER A 4 28.04 -6.02 -3.80
N CYS A 5 27.53 -7.14 -4.33
CA CYS A 5 27.20 -8.29 -3.50
C CYS A 5 28.46 -9.08 -3.14
N ALA A 6 28.73 -9.31 -1.85
CA ALA A 6 29.88 -10.10 -1.39
C ALA A 6 29.81 -11.60 -1.75
N HIS A 7 28.64 -12.11 -2.18
CA HIS A 7 28.45 -13.52 -2.48
C HIS A 7 28.60 -13.87 -3.96
N CYS A 8 28.05 -13.03 -4.85
CA CYS A 8 28.06 -13.28 -6.30
C CYS A 8 28.70 -12.15 -7.11
N ASN A 9 29.27 -11.14 -6.45
CA ASN A 9 29.93 -9.99 -7.07
C ASN A 9 29.06 -9.14 -8.02
N ALA A 10 27.74 -9.35 -8.00
CA ALA A 10 26.82 -8.50 -8.76
C ALA A 10 26.97 -7.04 -8.32
N VAL A 11 27.17 -6.14 -9.28
CA VAL A 11 27.41 -4.70 -9.07
C VAL A 11 26.10 -3.91 -9.06
N GLU A 12 26.17 -2.62 -8.71
CA GLU A 12 25.05 -1.67 -8.73
C GLU A 12 23.80 -2.15 -7.97
N GLN A 13 24.01 -2.83 -6.85
CA GLN A 13 22.91 -3.32 -6.04
C GLN A 13 22.10 -2.13 -5.48
N ARG A 14 20.78 -2.17 -5.69
CA ARG A 14 19.82 -1.17 -5.19
C ARG A 14 18.74 -1.89 -4.41
N GLY A 15 18.76 -1.75 -3.08
CA GLY A 15 17.73 -2.29 -2.20
C GLY A 15 18.30 -3.24 -1.14
N ARG A 16 17.38 -3.98 -0.50
CA ARG A 16 17.67 -4.83 0.65
C ARG A 16 18.22 -6.21 0.29
N TYR A 17 17.96 -6.70 -0.92
CA TYR A 17 18.37 -8.01 -1.39
C TYR A 17 19.15 -7.91 -2.69
N CYS A 18 20.10 -8.83 -2.89
CA CYS A 18 20.87 -8.91 -4.11
C CYS A 18 20.00 -9.39 -5.28
N VAL A 19 20.04 -8.69 -6.42
CA VAL A 19 19.28 -9.08 -7.61
C VAL A 19 19.81 -10.37 -8.27
N GLY A 20 21.08 -10.71 -8.05
CA GLY A 20 21.72 -11.89 -8.65
C GLY A 20 21.56 -13.17 -7.85
N CYS A 21 21.64 -13.11 -6.51
CA CYS A 21 21.62 -14.31 -5.66
C CYS A 21 20.58 -14.28 -4.53
N GLY A 22 19.77 -13.22 -4.43
CA GLY A 22 18.71 -13.09 -3.42
C GLY A 22 19.18 -12.89 -1.97
N LYS A 23 20.48 -12.92 -1.69
CA LYS A 23 21.00 -12.71 -0.33
C LYS A 23 20.76 -11.27 0.15
N LEU A 24 20.58 -11.15 1.47
CA LEU A 24 20.45 -9.85 2.14
C LEU A 24 21.71 -9.01 1.92
N MET A 25 21.53 -7.79 1.43
CA MET A 25 22.61 -6.83 1.23
C MET A 25 22.88 -6.06 2.53
N PRO A 26 24.13 -5.61 2.76
CA PRO A 26 24.43 -4.72 3.86
C PRO A 26 23.56 -3.46 3.81
N PRO A 27 23.19 -2.88 4.97
CA PRO A 27 22.46 -1.62 4.98
C PRO A 27 23.27 -0.52 4.27
N SER A 28 22.62 0.21 3.37
CA SER A 28 23.27 1.32 2.66
C SER A 28 23.68 2.41 3.65
N GLN A 29 24.92 2.90 3.55
CA GLN A 29 25.40 4.05 4.33
C GLN A 29 24.77 5.39 3.90
N LEU A 30 23.96 5.37 2.83
CA LEU A 30 23.23 6.56 2.41
C LEU A 30 22.17 6.89 3.47
N PRO A 31 21.95 8.19 3.74
CA PRO A 31 20.90 8.60 4.65
C PRO A 31 19.58 8.01 4.16
N ALA A 32 18.81 7.41 5.09
CA ALA A 32 17.49 6.91 4.78
C ALA A 32 16.70 8.02 4.09
N ARG A 33 16.22 7.77 2.87
CA ARG A 33 15.38 8.75 2.18
C ARG A 33 14.21 9.04 3.11
N ARG A 34 14.02 10.32 3.44
CA ARG A 34 12.84 10.75 4.20
C ARG A 34 11.63 10.24 3.42
N ILE A 35 10.86 9.36 4.04
CA ILE A 35 9.54 8.99 3.54
C ILE A 35 8.80 10.31 3.47
N ARG A 36 8.47 10.77 2.25
CA ARG A 36 7.52 11.86 2.11
C ARG A 36 6.22 11.27 2.64
N LEU A 37 5.88 11.59 3.89
CA LEU A 37 4.54 11.36 4.40
C LEU A 37 3.60 11.95 3.34
N ALA A 38 2.57 11.20 2.97
CA ALA A 38 1.53 11.75 2.11
C ALA A 38 1.12 13.11 2.69
N PRO A 39 0.97 14.16 1.86
CA PRO A 39 0.46 15.44 2.33
C PRO A 39 -0.80 15.19 3.17
N ARG A 40 -0.92 15.89 4.31
CA ARG A 40 -2.14 15.78 5.11
C ARG A 40 -3.33 16.16 4.21
N PRO A 41 -4.44 15.42 4.26
CA PRO A 41 -5.65 15.81 3.56
C PRO A 41 -5.99 17.26 3.92
N LEU A 42 -6.05 18.12 2.91
CA LEU A 42 -6.50 19.49 3.05
C LEU A 42 -8.01 19.41 3.28
N GLU A 43 -8.48 19.83 4.46
CA GLU A 43 -9.90 19.73 4.85
C GLU A 43 -10.85 20.50 3.90
N ASN A 44 -10.31 21.46 3.13
CA ASN A 44 -11.03 22.28 2.16
C ASN A 44 -10.40 22.24 0.76
N ASP A 45 -9.96 21.06 0.31
CA ASP A 45 -9.50 20.89 -1.07
C ASP A 45 -10.68 20.64 -2.01
N ASP A 46 -11.32 21.71 -2.43
CA ASP A 46 -12.41 21.70 -3.43
C ASP A 46 -11.94 21.27 -4.83
N THR A 47 -10.63 21.06 -5.03
CA THR A 47 -10.09 20.52 -6.29
C THR A 47 -10.14 18.99 -6.32
N GLN A 48 -10.42 18.34 -5.19
CA GLN A 48 -10.52 16.89 -5.14
C GLN A 48 -11.90 16.43 -5.61
N PRO A 49 -11.98 15.54 -6.62
CA PRO A 49 -13.25 15.00 -7.07
C PRO A 49 -13.80 14.06 -6.00
N VAL A 50 -14.66 14.58 -5.12
CA VAL A 50 -15.44 13.73 -4.22
C VAL A 50 -16.44 12.96 -5.09
N LEU A 51 -16.17 11.66 -5.31
CA LEU A 51 -17.14 10.75 -5.94
C LEU A 51 -18.38 10.64 -5.05
N ARG A 52 -19.36 11.52 -5.26
CA ARG A 52 -20.65 11.50 -4.56
C ARG A 52 -21.54 10.43 -5.18
N PHE A 53 -21.44 9.22 -4.66
CA PHE A 53 -22.36 8.14 -5.03
C PHE A 53 -23.77 8.47 -4.51
N ARG A 54 -24.75 8.56 -5.42
CA ARG A 54 -26.17 8.65 -5.06
C ARG A 54 -26.67 7.27 -4.61
N VAL A 55 -26.40 6.91 -3.36
CA VAL A 55 -26.90 5.66 -2.79
C VAL A 55 -28.42 5.76 -2.64
N ARG A 56 -29.16 4.89 -3.32
CA ARG A 56 -30.59 4.68 -3.06
C ARG A 56 -30.73 3.59 -1.99
N PRO A 57 -31.33 3.87 -0.83
CA PRO A 57 -31.57 2.86 0.18
C PRO A 57 -32.39 1.70 -0.40
N ARG A 58 -32.01 0.46 -0.07
CA ARG A 58 -32.81 -0.72 -0.41
C ARG A 58 -34.09 -0.68 0.44
N PRO A 59 -35.28 -0.86 -0.15
CA PRO A 59 -36.52 -0.97 0.62
C PRO A 59 -36.47 -2.20 1.55
N PRO A 60 -37.01 -2.11 2.77
CA PRO A 60 -37.10 -3.25 3.68
C PRO A 60 -37.97 -4.34 3.06
N VAL A 61 -37.48 -5.57 3.04
CA VAL A 61 -38.27 -6.76 2.68
C VAL A 61 -39.18 -7.11 3.87
N PRO A 62 -40.48 -7.37 3.65
CA PRO A 62 -41.34 -7.93 4.68
C PRO A 62 -40.76 -9.25 5.18
N SER A 63 -40.62 -9.40 6.50
CA SER A 63 -40.30 -10.68 7.10
C SER A 63 -41.50 -11.60 6.91
N GLU A 64 -41.46 -12.48 5.91
CA GLU A 64 -42.36 -13.62 5.88
C GLU A 64 -42.03 -14.48 7.10
N GLN A 65 -42.88 -14.38 8.13
CA GLN A 65 -42.92 -15.33 9.23
C GLN A 65 -43.38 -16.67 8.65
N THR A 66 -42.46 -17.52 8.26
CA THR A 66 -42.76 -18.95 8.15
C THR A 66 -42.81 -19.52 9.57
N PRO A 67 -43.95 -20.05 10.03
CA PRO A 67 -43.97 -20.77 11.30
C PRO A 67 -43.10 -22.02 11.13
N ALA A 68 -42.12 -22.18 12.03
CA ALA A 68 -41.38 -23.42 12.16
C ALA A 68 -42.36 -24.49 12.66
N THR A 69 -42.78 -25.39 11.76
CA THR A 69 -43.48 -26.62 12.14
C THR A 69 -42.50 -27.49 12.92
N VAL A 70 -42.85 -27.76 14.18
CA VAL A 70 -42.19 -28.72 15.09
C VAL A 70 -42.59 -30.13 14.72
#